data_AF-A0A9D6J5J1-F1
#
_entry.id   AF-A0A9D6J5J1-F1
#
_cell.length_a   1.000
_cell.length_b   1.000
_cell.length_c   1.000
_cell.angle_alpha   90.00
_cell.angle_beta   90.00
_cell.angle_gamma   90.00
#
_symmetry.space_group_name_H-M   'P 1'
#
loop_
_entity.id
_entity.type
_entity.pdbx_description
1 polymer ?
#
loop_
_entity_poly.entity_id
_entity_poly.type
_entity_poly.pdbx_seq_one_letter_code
_entity_poly.pdbx_strand_id
1 'polypeptide(L)'
;MNSPKFPKKPPRNSAFTAIELVISIGVAIVAFSLIYTFLSRTRFHFMHGSVNLANLQEARMAINYLRRDFAAAVPFIAKSANYGTLERVRRFVFSTGVWKPLEAEGELIQVEPTKLSFHRFIFEPSEKQSETRFPKVELVKYDFDSSKGELHRSVNSGKPQVFRGFENVEFKIYVHYEIRNVPVLWVKLVLNEGKDIPYGGQKGMGKPLEVTTSITSQFINSTLNNLYWNYETGHQK
;
A
#
# COMPACT_ATOMS: atom_id res chain seq x y z
N MET A 1 -101.34 -10.12 -26.08
CA MET A 1 -100.11 -10.96 -26.09
C MET A 1 -99.04 -10.22 -25.31
N ASN A 2 -98.82 -10.60 -24.05
CA ASN A 2 -97.82 -9.98 -23.17
C ASN A 2 -96.50 -10.74 -23.28
N SER A 3 -95.41 -10.04 -23.61
CA SER A 3 -94.05 -10.58 -23.58
C SER A 3 -93.53 -10.65 -22.14
N PRO A 4 -92.75 -11.68 -21.77
CA PRO A 4 -92.17 -11.76 -20.43
C PRO A 4 -90.96 -10.82 -20.32
N LYS A 5 -90.98 -9.93 -19.32
CA LYS A 5 -89.82 -9.12 -18.92
C LYS A 5 -88.84 -9.99 -18.12
N PHE A 6 -87.64 -10.21 -18.63
CA PHE A 6 -86.54 -10.77 -17.85
C PHE A 6 -86.03 -9.75 -16.82
N PRO A 7 -85.73 -10.14 -15.58
CA PRO A 7 -85.12 -9.24 -14.61
C PRO A 7 -83.66 -8.97 -14.99
N LYS A 8 -83.31 -7.69 -15.15
CA LYS A 8 -81.91 -7.23 -15.24
C LYS A 8 -81.23 -7.48 -13.89
N LYS A 9 -80.18 -8.30 -13.85
CA LYS A 9 -79.30 -8.43 -12.68
C LYS A 9 -78.67 -7.05 -12.38
N PRO A 10 -78.71 -6.56 -11.13
CA PRO A 10 -78.03 -5.32 -10.78
C PRO A 10 -76.51 -5.49 -10.88
N PRO A 11 -75.74 -4.42 -11.19
CA PRO A 11 -74.29 -4.48 -11.15
C PRO A 11 -73.86 -4.76 -9.72
N ARG A 12 -73.10 -5.83 -9.55
CA ARG A 12 -72.51 -6.21 -8.27
C ARG A 12 -71.36 -5.23 -7.99
N ASN A 13 -71.69 -4.12 -7.33
CA ASN A 13 -70.68 -3.21 -6.78
C ASN A 13 -69.89 -3.98 -5.71
N SER A 14 -68.71 -4.47 -6.04
CA SER A 14 -67.77 -4.99 -5.05
C SER A 14 -67.22 -3.79 -4.28
N ALA A 15 -67.91 -3.41 -3.20
CA ALA A 15 -67.35 -2.49 -2.23
C ALA A 15 -66.12 -3.15 -1.60
N PHE A 16 -64.95 -2.58 -1.84
CA PHE A 16 -63.70 -2.98 -1.19
C PHE A 16 -63.92 -2.95 0.32
N THR A 17 -63.78 -4.09 0.99
CA THR A 17 -64.02 -4.16 2.42
C THR A 17 -62.83 -3.56 3.18
N ALA A 18 -63.06 -2.85 4.28
CA ALA A 18 -61.98 -2.24 5.07
C ALA A 18 -60.90 -3.26 5.52
N ILE A 19 -61.29 -4.53 5.64
CA ILE A 19 -60.40 -5.66 5.93
C ILE A 19 -59.42 -5.91 4.77
N GLU A 20 -59.90 -5.91 3.52
CA GLU A 20 -59.02 -6.04 2.35
C GLU A 20 -58.01 -4.89 2.28
N LEU A 21 -58.41 -3.67 2.63
CA LEU A 21 -57.51 -2.51 2.65
C LEU A 21 -56.37 -2.71 3.68
N VAL A 22 -56.70 -3.15 4.89
CA VAL A 22 -55.70 -3.41 5.95
C VAL A 22 -54.74 -4.54 5.56
N ILE A 23 -55.26 -5.63 4.98
CA ILE A 23 -54.44 -6.75 4.49
C ILE A 23 -53.51 -6.27 3.37
N SER A 24 -54.02 -5.47 2.43
CA SER A 24 -53.25 -4.92 1.31
C SER A 24 -52.08 -4.06 1.80
N ILE A 25 -52.34 -3.18 2.77
CA ILE A 25 -51.32 -2.31 3.37
C ILE A 25 -50.29 -3.16 4.15
N GLY A 26 -50.74 -4.17 4.91
CA GLY A 26 -49.86 -5.06 5.65
C GLY A 26 -48.90 -5.83 4.72
N VAL A 27 -49.42 -6.40 3.63
CA VAL A 27 -48.60 -7.07 2.62
C VAL A 27 -47.62 -6.10 1.95
N ALA A 28 -48.06 -4.89 1.63
CA ALA A 28 -47.19 -3.86 1.06
C ALA A 28 -46.04 -3.49 2.01
N ILE A 29 -46.31 -3.29 3.30
CA ILE A 29 -45.27 -2.97 4.29
C ILE A 29 -44.25 -4.10 4.40
N VAL A 30 -44.69 -5.35 4.44
CA VAL A 30 -43.80 -6.53 4.49
C VAL A 30 -42.95 -6.61 3.22
N ALA A 31 -43.55 -6.45 2.05
CA ALA A 31 -42.83 -6.45 0.77
C ALA A 31 -41.79 -5.33 0.70
N PHE A 32 -42.16 -4.10 1.10
CA PHE A 32 -41.23 -2.98 1.15
C PHE A 32 -40.11 -3.19 2.17
N SER A 33 -40.39 -3.81 3.32
CA SER A 33 -39.38 -4.15 4.32
C SER A 33 -38.37 -5.18 3.80
N LEU A 34 -38.83 -6.20 3.08
CA LEU A 34 -37.96 -7.20 2.44
C LEU A 34 -37.09 -6.58 1.34
N ILE A 35 -37.67 -5.72 0.50
CA ILE A 35 -36.93 -4.99 -0.53
C ILE A 35 -35.89 -4.06 0.10
N TYR A 36 -36.26 -3.32 1.15
CA TYR A 36 -35.37 -2.41 1.85
C TYR A 36 -34.21 -3.15 2.53
N THR A 37 -34.49 -4.25 3.23
CA THR A 37 -33.45 -5.06 3.87
C THR A 37 -32.53 -5.70 2.84
N PHE A 38 -33.05 -6.15 1.70
CA PHE A 38 -32.23 -6.66 0.60
C PHE A 38 -31.35 -5.58 -0.03
N LEU A 39 -31.90 -4.41 -0.36
CA LEU A 39 -31.14 -3.27 -0.91
C LEU A 39 -30.08 -2.78 0.07
N SER A 40 -30.41 -2.70 1.36
CA SER A 40 -29.49 -2.28 2.41
C SER A 40 -28.31 -3.25 2.53
N ARG A 41 -28.57 -4.56 2.61
CA ARG A 41 -27.53 -5.60 2.65
C ARG A 41 -26.67 -5.60 1.38
N THR A 42 -27.29 -5.48 0.23
CA THR A 42 -26.60 -5.47 -1.06
C THR A 42 -25.68 -4.25 -1.17
N ARG A 43 -26.19 -3.06 -0.84
CA ARG A 43 -25.39 -1.83 -0.80
C ARG A 43 -24.23 -1.93 0.17
N PHE A 44 -24.45 -2.51 1.35
CA PHE A 44 -23.40 -2.74 2.33
C PHE A 44 -22.27 -3.60 1.72
N HIS A 45 -22.60 -4.77 1.16
CA HIS A 45 -21.60 -5.63 0.52
C HIS A 45 -20.87 -4.97 -0.66
N PHE A 46 -21.56 -4.20 -1.50
CA PHE A 46 -20.91 -3.46 -2.59
C PHE A 46 -19.97 -2.36 -2.09
N MET A 47 -20.37 -1.62 -1.04
CA MET A 47 -19.52 -0.59 -0.44
C MET A 47 -18.26 -1.19 0.22
N HIS A 48 -18.36 -2.36 0.84
CA HIS A 48 -17.18 -3.06 1.36
C HIS A 48 -16.26 -3.57 0.26
N GLY A 49 -16.82 -4.11 -0.82
CA GLY A 49 -16.03 -4.53 -1.99
C GLY A 49 -15.26 -3.38 -2.63
N SER A 50 -15.83 -2.17 -2.71
CA SER A 50 -15.16 -1.01 -3.27
C SER A 50 -14.07 -0.43 -2.37
N VAL A 51 -14.26 -0.43 -1.04
CA VAL A 51 -13.25 0.00 -0.07
C VAL A 51 -12.00 -0.91 -0.14
N ASN A 52 -12.19 -2.23 -0.26
CA ASN A 52 -11.06 -3.16 -0.42
C ASN A 52 -10.28 -2.91 -1.71
N LEU A 53 -10.96 -2.58 -2.80
CA LEU A 53 -10.31 -2.33 -4.09
C LEU A 53 -9.50 -1.02 -4.08
N ALA A 54 -10.00 0.02 -3.40
CA ALA A 54 -9.27 1.27 -3.21
C ALA A 54 -7.98 1.06 -2.39
N ASN A 55 -8.08 0.37 -1.25
CA ASN A 55 -6.91 0.07 -0.41
C ASN A 55 -5.90 -0.82 -1.14
N LEU A 56 -6.36 -1.75 -1.98
CA LEU A 56 -5.48 -2.57 -2.82
C LEU A 56 -4.77 -1.74 -3.91
N GLN A 57 -5.44 -0.76 -4.50
CA GLN A 57 -4.83 0.17 -5.46
C GLN A 57 -3.76 1.02 -4.80
N GLU A 58 -4.04 1.57 -3.61
CA GLU A 58 -3.06 2.30 -2.78
C GLU A 58 -1.86 1.44 -2.44
N ALA A 59 -2.06 0.18 -2.03
CA ALA A 59 -0.99 -0.77 -1.76
C ALA A 59 -0.10 -1.03 -2.97
N ARG A 60 -0.69 -1.22 -4.16
CA ARG A 60 0.05 -1.39 -5.41
C ARG A 60 0.84 -0.13 -5.76
N MET A 61 0.26 1.04 -5.56
CA MET A 61 0.95 2.31 -5.78
C MET A 61 2.15 2.44 -4.83
N ALA A 62 1.97 2.20 -3.54
CA ALA A 62 3.04 2.21 -2.53
C ALA A 62 4.19 1.25 -2.92
N ILE A 63 3.87 0.02 -3.32
CA ILE A 63 4.86 -0.97 -3.79
C ILE A 63 5.61 -0.49 -5.03
N ASN A 64 4.92 0.12 -5.99
CA ASN A 64 5.56 0.62 -7.21
C ASN A 64 6.54 1.76 -6.89
N TYR A 65 6.18 2.67 -5.98
CA TYR A 65 7.11 3.70 -5.49
C TYR A 65 8.31 3.08 -4.78
N LEU A 66 8.08 2.13 -3.86
CA LEU A 66 9.16 1.42 -3.16
C LEU A 66 10.09 0.70 -4.13
N ARG A 67 9.55 0.01 -5.15
CA ARG A 67 10.35 -0.67 -6.18
C ARG A 67 11.21 0.32 -6.95
N ARG A 68 10.60 1.40 -7.44
CA ARG A 68 11.32 2.43 -8.20
C ARG A 68 12.43 3.08 -7.38
N ASP A 69 12.14 3.39 -6.12
CA ASP A 69 13.09 4.09 -5.27
C ASP A 69 14.20 3.16 -4.78
N PHE A 70 13.85 1.96 -4.31
CA PHE A 70 14.82 1.02 -3.76
C PHE A 70 15.67 0.34 -4.83
N ALA A 71 15.18 0.19 -6.07
CA ALA A 71 15.99 -0.32 -7.17
C ALA A 71 17.26 0.54 -7.42
N ALA A 72 17.17 1.84 -7.10
CA ALA A 72 18.26 2.81 -7.20
C ALA A 72 18.93 3.12 -5.85
N ALA A 73 18.67 2.33 -4.80
CA ALA A 73 19.20 2.58 -3.46
C ALA A 73 20.71 2.40 -3.38
N VAL A 74 21.37 3.25 -2.62
CA VAL A 74 22.83 3.27 -2.41
C VAL A 74 23.12 3.85 -1.01
N PRO A 75 24.18 3.42 -0.31
CA PRO A 75 24.64 4.15 0.86
C PRO A 75 25.22 5.51 0.44
N PHE A 76 25.04 6.53 1.26
CA PHE A 76 25.66 7.83 1.00
C PHE A 76 27.11 7.80 1.49
N ILE A 77 28.01 8.30 0.65
CA ILE A 77 29.42 8.52 0.97
C ILE A 77 29.69 9.98 0.68
N ALA A 78 30.19 10.75 1.64
CA ALA A 78 30.49 12.16 1.41
C ALA A 78 31.68 12.32 0.46
N LYS A 79 31.72 13.40 -0.32
CA LYS A 79 32.87 13.74 -1.19
C LYS A 79 34.18 13.87 -0.42
N SER A 80 34.10 14.32 0.84
CA SER A 80 35.23 14.49 1.76
C SER A 80 35.61 13.22 2.52
N ALA A 81 34.90 12.11 2.32
CA ALA A 81 35.18 10.87 3.03
C ALA A 81 36.58 10.35 2.69
N ASN A 82 37.32 9.91 3.72
CA ASN A 82 38.61 9.28 3.52
C ASN A 82 38.45 7.89 2.87
N TYR A 83 39.54 7.34 2.33
CA TYR A 83 39.54 6.04 1.66
C TYR A 83 39.06 4.89 2.59
N GLY A 84 39.44 4.94 3.87
CA GLY A 84 39.06 3.91 4.84
C GLY A 84 37.55 3.86 5.11
N THR A 85 36.89 5.01 5.21
CA THR A 85 35.44 5.11 5.38
C THR A 85 34.73 4.67 4.10
N LEU A 86 35.23 5.08 2.93
CA LEU A 86 34.70 4.63 1.64
C LEU A 86 34.74 3.10 1.52
N GLU A 87 35.86 2.46 1.87
CA GLU A 87 35.96 0.99 1.84
C GLU A 87 35.00 0.33 2.84
N ARG A 88 34.86 0.88 4.04
CA ARG A 88 33.95 0.35 5.06
C ARG A 88 32.48 0.47 4.67
N VAL A 89 32.04 1.62 4.13
CA VAL A 89 30.66 1.80 3.65
C VAL A 89 30.33 0.79 2.54
N ARG A 90 31.29 0.50 1.65
CA ARG A 90 31.12 -0.49 0.58
C ARG A 90 30.93 -1.92 1.12
N ARG A 91 31.64 -2.27 2.19
CA ARG A 91 31.51 -3.59 2.86
C ARG A 91 30.25 -3.68 3.73
N PHE A 92 29.84 -2.56 4.34
CA PHE A 92 28.72 -2.47 5.27
C PHE A 92 27.69 -1.45 4.80
N VAL A 93 26.84 -1.86 3.87
CA VAL A 93 25.83 -0.98 3.25
C VAL A 93 24.64 -0.68 4.18
N PHE A 94 24.30 -1.62 5.06
CA PHE A 94 23.16 -1.51 5.98
C PHE A 94 23.62 -1.17 7.39
N SER A 95 22.84 -0.33 8.09
CA SER A 95 23.05 0.00 9.49
C SER A 95 22.66 -1.20 10.37
N THR A 96 23.65 -1.98 10.78
CA THR A 96 23.47 -3.20 11.62
C THR A 96 23.86 -2.98 13.09
N GLY A 97 24.12 -1.74 13.50
CA GLY A 97 24.55 -1.39 14.87
C GLY A 97 26.03 -1.70 15.18
N VAL A 98 26.70 -2.54 14.36
CA VAL A 98 28.11 -2.90 14.52
C VAL A 98 29.05 -1.73 14.22
N TRP A 99 28.72 -0.94 13.21
CA TRP A 99 29.49 0.23 12.80
C TRP A 99 28.57 1.25 12.13
N LYS A 100 28.82 2.53 12.39
CA LYS A 100 28.17 3.66 11.70
C LYS A 100 29.26 4.67 11.29
N PRO A 101 29.25 5.17 10.05
CA PRO A 101 30.11 6.29 9.68
C PRO A 101 29.76 7.52 10.50
N LEU A 102 30.73 8.43 10.67
CA LEU A 102 30.44 9.77 11.14
C LEU A 102 29.48 10.44 10.15
N GLU A 103 28.52 11.25 10.64
CA GLU A 103 27.51 11.88 9.77
C GLU A 103 28.12 12.74 8.65
N ALA A 104 29.30 13.32 8.90
CA ALA A 104 30.05 14.10 7.91
C ALA A 104 30.72 13.25 6.81
N GLU A 105 30.81 11.93 6.98
CA GLU A 105 31.54 11.03 6.08
C GLU A 105 30.62 10.10 5.28
N GLY A 106 29.41 9.82 5.76
CA GLY A 106 28.46 8.98 5.02
C GLY A 106 27.21 8.62 5.83
N GLU A 107 26.25 7.99 5.15
CA GLU A 107 25.01 7.48 5.76
C GLU A 107 24.67 6.10 5.16
N LEU A 108 24.48 5.12 6.04
CA LEU A 108 24.11 3.75 5.65
C LEU A 108 22.59 3.62 5.47
N ILE A 109 22.18 2.56 4.77
CA ILE A 109 20.76 2.23 4.62
C ILE A 109 20.21 1.75 5.96
N GLN A 110 19.13 2.38 6.43
CA GLN A 110 18.45 2.05 7.67
C GLN A 110 17.16 1.31 7.35
N VAL A 111 17.03 0.11 7.91
CA VAL A 111 15.83 -0.72 7.77
C VAL A 111 15.39 -1.14 9.17
N GLU A 112 14.25 -0.61 9.58
CA GLU A 112 13.53 -0.96 10.80
C GLU A 112 12.16 -1.51 10.40
N PRO A 113 11.47 -2.28 11.26
CA PRO A 113 10.20 -2.90 10.91
C PRO A 113 9.18 -1.92 10.31
N THR A 114 9.08 -0.70 10.83
CA THR A 114 8.10 0.31 10.35
C THR A 114 8.73 1.49 9.63
N LYS A 115 10.06 1.54 9.52
CA LYS A 115 10.79 2.67 8.94
C LYS A 115 11.88 2.21 7.99
N LEU A 116 12.00 2.92 6.88
CA LEU A 116 13.00 2.64 5.86
C LEU A 116 13.61 3.96 5.40
N SER A 117 14.93 4.09 5.49
CA SER A 117 15.64 5.27 5.03
C SER A 117 16.89 4.89 4.24
N PHE A 118 17.03 5.47 3.06
CA PHE A 118 18.16 5.23 2.16
C PHE A 118 18.35 6.40 1.22
N HIS A 119 19.55 6.49 0.64
CA HIS A 119 19.78 7.39 -0.49
C HIS A 119 19.53 6.64 -1.79
N ARG A 120 19.06 7.35 -2.82
CA ARG A 120 18.96 6.82 -4.17
C ARG A 120 19.66 7.72 -5.18
N PHE A 121 20.16 7.13 -6.25
CA PHE A 121 20.71 7.92 -7.36
C PHE A 121 19.64 8.72 -8.09
N ILE A 122 19.98 9.96 -8.42
CA ILE A 122 19.21 10.81 -9.32
C ILE A 122 19.90 10.79 -10.68
N PHE A 123 19.18 10.33 -11.69
CA PHE A 123 19.63 10.38 -13.07
C PHE A 123 19.06 11.64 -13.72
N GLU A 124 19.89 12.67 -13.84
CA GLU A 124 19.55 13.87 -14.61
C GLU A 124 19.75 13.61 -16.10
N PRO A 125 18.96 14.23 -17.00
CA PRO A 125 19.19 14.15 -18.42
C PRO A 125 20.60 14.67 -18.80
N SER A 126 21.18 14.06 -19.84
CA SER A 126 22.60 14.13 -20.20
C SER A 126 23.20 15.54 -20.32
N GLU A 127 22.39 16.55 -20.66
CA GLU A 127 22.84 17.94 -20.78
C GLU A 127 23.31 18.56 -19.45
N LYS A 128 22.70 18.18 -18.31
CA LYS A 128 23.10 18.66 -16.97
C LYS A 128 24.10 17.75 -16.26
N GLN A 129 24.18 16.50 -16.72
CA GLN A 129 25.05 15.49 -16.13
C GLN A 129 26.53 15.77 -16.45
N SER A 130 26.82 16.39 -17.60
CA SER A 130 28.18 16.76 -18.03
C SER A 130 28.86 17.81 -17.15
N GLU A 131 28.11 18.55 -16.33
CA GLU A 131 28.66 19.59 -15.45
C GLU A 131 29.06 19.06 -14.06
N THR A 132 28.61 17.84 -13.68
CA THR A 132 28.81 17.33 -12.32
C THR A 132 29.81 16.17 -12.30
N ARG A 133 30.96 16.37 -11.64
CA ARG A 133 32.02 15.35 -11.48
C ARG A 133 31.63 14.17 -10.58
N PHE A 134 30.57 14.32 -9.77
CA PHE A 134 30.14 13.34 -8.78
C PHE A 134 28.65 13.02 -8.96
N PRO A 135 28.23 11.76 -8.75
CA PRO A 135 26.83 11.39 -8.88
C PRO A 135 26.00 12.05 -7.78
N LYS A 136 24.79 12.50 -8.15
CA LYS A 136 23.82 13.07 -7.22
C LYS A 136 22.96 11.98 -6.61
N VAL A 137 22.71 12.09 -5.31
CA VAL A 137 21.83 11.20 -4.58
C VAL A 137 20.85 12.00 -3.73
N GLU A 138 19.67 11.46 -3.52
CA GLU A 138 18.68 12.06 -2.63
C GLU A 138 18.25 11.09 -1.55
N LEU A 139 17.94 11.65 -0.38
CA LEU A 139 17.40 10.90 0.74
C LEU A 139 15.92 10.61 0.53
N VAL A 140 15.57 9.33 0.67
CA VAL A 140 14.21 8.82 0.65
C VAL A 140 13.92 8.22 2.02
N LYS A 141 12.77 8.56 2.59
CA LYS A 141 12.30 8.00 3.86
C LYS A 141 10.87 7.49 3.72
N TYR A 142 10.63 6.33 4.30
CA TYR A 142 9.33 5.74 4.51
C TYR A 142 9.11 5.57 6.00
N ASP A 143 7.98 6.08 6.51
CA ASP A 143 7.58 5.96 7.91
C ASP A 143 6.12 5.53 7.97
N PHE A 144 5.85 4.42 8.66
CA PHE A 144 4.50 3.92 8.85
C PHE A 144 3.90 4.42 10.17
N ASP A 145 2.84 5.20 10.06
CA ASP A 145 2.02 5.64 11.19
C ASP A 145 0.88 4.63 11.43
N SER A 146 1.10 3.71 12.38
CA SER A 146 0.12 2.68 12.74
C SER A 146 -1.17 3.26 13.34
N SER A 147 -1.14 4.48 13.92
CA SER A 147 -2.31 5.10 14.51
C SER A 147 -3.31 5.57 13.44
N LYS A 148 -2.80 5.97 12.27
CA LYS A 148 -3.60 6.43 11.13
C LYS A 148 -3.74 5.39 10.03
N GLY A 149 -2.93 4.32 10.05
CA GLY A 149 -2.87 3.33 8.97
C GLY A 149 -2.31 3.92 7.69
N GLU A 150 -1.33 4.82 7.81
CA GLU A 150 -0.75 5.58 6.71
C GLU A 150 0.75 5.32 6.56
N LEU A 151 1.21 5.08 5.33
CA LEU A 151 2.63 5.01 4.99
C LEU A 151 3.06 6.32 4.34
N HIS A 152 3.97 7.03 4.98
CA HIS A 152 4.46 8.35 4.57
C HIS A 152 5.78 8.20 3.85
N ARG A 153 5.83 8.64 2.60
CA ARG A 153 7.05 8.73 1.80
C ARG A 153 7.48 10.18 1.69
N SER A 154 8.69 10.49 2.16
CA SER A 154 9.32 11.80 1.98
C SER A 154 10.60 11.70 1.15
N VAL A 155 10.83 12.72 0.32
CA VAL A 155 12.00 12.85 -0.55
C VAL A 155 12.43 14.31 -0.53
N ASN A 156 13.74 14.56 -0.44
CA ASN A 156 14.26 15.93 -0.34
C ASN A 156 13.86 16.84 -1.52
N SER A 157 13.84 16.31 -2.74
CA SER A 157 13.57 17.08 -3.96
C SER A 157 12.09 17.09 -4.40
N GLY A 158 11.22 16.35 -3.70
CA GLY A 158 9.89 16.00 -4.19
C GLY A 158 8.77 16.26 -3.20
N LYS A 159 7.53 16.22 -3.69
CA LYS A 159 6.35 16.29 -2.83
C LYS A 159 6.25 15.01 -1.98
N PRO A 160 5.96 15.13 -0.66
CA PRO A 160 5.68 13.97 0.17
C PRO A 160 4.44 13.25 -0.36
N GLN A 161 4.45 11.93 -0.27
CA GLN A 161 3.33 11.07 -0.66
C GLN A 161 2.84 10.29 0.55
N VAL A 162 1.52 10.17 0.68
CA VAL A 162 0.89 9.46 1.78
C VAL A 162 0.01 8.39 1.18
N PHE A 163 0.29 7.14 1.54
CA PHE A 163 -0.50 5.99 1.15
C PHE A 163 -1.35 5.56 2.33
N ARG A 164 -2.62 5.21 2.11
CA ARG A 164 -3.59 4.93 3.17
C ARG A 164 -4.14 3.52 3.08
N GLY A 165 -4.84 3.11 4.14
CA GLY A 165 -5.60 1.86 4.15
C GLY A 165 -4.78 0.65 4.58
N PHE A 166 -3.71 0.86 5.35
CA PHE A 166 -2.90 -0.21 5.91
C PHE A 166 -3.25 -0.46 7.37
N GLU A 167 -3.33 -1.72 7.75
CA GLU A 167 -3.35 -2.15 9.15
C GLU A 167 -1.92 -2.26 9.69
N ASN A 168 -1.01 -2.80 8.87
CA ASN A 168 0.39 -2.97 9.24
C ASN A 168 1.31 -2.87 8.03
N VAL A 169 2.53 -2.38 8.25
CA VAL A 169 3.61 -2.34 7.28
C VAL A 169 4.88 -2.86 7.95
N GLU A 170 5.54 -3.81 7.29
CA GLU A 170 6.76 -4.41 7.78
C GLU A 170 7.86 -4.39 6.71
N PHE A 171 9.03 -3.85 7.07
CA PHE A 171 10.25 -3.89 6.28
C PHE A 171 11.28 -4.81 6.93
N LYS A 172 11.87 -5.70 6.13
CA LYS A 172 12.98 -6.57 6.54
C LYS A 172 14.02 -6.67 5.43
N ILE A 173 15.28 -6.78 5.80
CA ILE A 173 16.33 -7.23 4.88
C ILE A 173 16.55 -8.71 5.11
N TYR A 174 16.52 -9.48 4.04
CA TYR A 174 16.98 -10.86 4.06
C TYR A 174 18.08 -11.06 3.01
N VAL A 175 18.95 -12.00 3.30
CA VAL A 175 20.02 -12.44 2.40
C VAL A 175 19.79 -13.92 2.18
N HIS A 176 19.79 -14.35 0.91
CA HIS A 176 19.62 -15.76 0.60
C HIS A 176 20.84 -16.55 1.11
N TYR A 177 20.62 -17.74 1.68
CA TYR A 177 21.69 -18.56 2.25
C TYR A 177 22.76 -18.94 1.20
N GLU A 178 22.30 -19.25 -0.02
CA GLU A 178 23.15 -19.66 -1.15
C GLU A 178 23.76 -18.48 -1.91
N ILE A 179 23.05 -17.33 -1.95
CA ILE A 179 23.48 -16.12 -2.66
C ILE A 179 23.64 -15.01 -1.64
N ARG A 180 24.76 -15.06 -0.90
CA ARG A 180 25.01 -14.16 0.23
C ARG A 180 25.26 -12.70 -0.14
N ASN A 181 25.55 -12.43 -1.41
CA ASN A 181 25.93 -11.10 -1.87
C ASN A 181 24.78 -10.33 -2.54
N VAL A 182 23.55 -10.82 -2.42
CA VAL A 182 22.35 -10.18 -2.98
C VAL A 182 21.37 -9.93 -1.83
N PRO A 183 21.47 -8.79 -1.14
CA PRO A 183 20.50 -8.41 -0.13
C PRO A 183 19.17 -8.05 -0.78
N VAL A 184 18.09 -8.52 -0.18
CA VAL A 184 16.73 -8.32 -0.67
C VAL A 184 15.89 -7.63 0.40
N LEU A 185 15.26 -6.53 0.02
CA LEU A 185 14.25 -5.87 0.83
C LEU A 185 12.93 -6.61 0.69
N TRP A 186 12.47 -7.18 1.79
CA TRP A 186 11.15 -7.73 1.95
C TRP A 186 10.22 -6.67 2.52
N VAL A 187 9.09 -6.47 1.85
CA VAL A 187 8.05 -5.55 2.25
C VAL A 187 6.75 -6.33 2.38
N LYS A 188 6.11 -6.23 3.54
CA LYS A 188 4.77 -6.77 3.79
C LYS A 188 3.82 -5.63 4.14
N LEU A 189 2.75 -5.50 3.36
CA LEU A 189 1.65 -4.56 3.60
C LEU A 189 0.40 -5.36 3.95
N VAL A 190 -0.20 -5.11 5.11
CA VAL A 190 -1.48 -5.70 5.51
C VAL A 190 -2.56 -4.64 5.31
N LEU A 191 -3.58 -4.95 4.51
CA LEU A 191 -4.63 -4.00 4.17
C LEU A 191 -5.74 -4.01 5.21
N ASN A 192 -6.26 -2.81 5.50
CA ASN A 192 -7.41 -2.66 6.36
C ASN A 192 -8.70 -2.90 5.55
N GLU A 193 -9.45 -3.97 5.84
CA GLU A 193 -10.72 -4.28 5.18
C GLU A 193 -11.97 -3.80 5.96
N GLY A 194 -11.76 -2.99 7.00
CA GLY A 194 -12.82 -2.41 7.83
C GLY A 194 -13.02 -3.14 9.16
N LYS A 195 -13.55 -2.40 10.16
CA LYS A 195 -13.68 -2.85 11.56
C LYS A 195 -14.68 -4.01 11.77
N ASP A 196 -15.55 -4.26 10.79
CA ASP A 196 -16.68 -5.19 10.90
C ASP A 196 -16.38 -6.59 10.33
N ILE A 197 -15.15 -6.85 9.88
CA ILE A 197 -14.68 -8.19 9.50
C ILE A 197 -13.72 -8.68 10.59
N PRO A 198 -14.23 -9.30 11.67
CA PRO A 198 -13.36 -9.91 12.66
C PRO A 198 -12.63 -11.10 12.03
N TYR A 199 -11.35 -10.92 11.72
CA TYR A 199 -10.47 -12.02 11.38
C TYR A 199 -10.24 -12.90 12.63
N GLY A 200 -10.45 -14.21 12.49
CA GLY A 200 -10.06 -15.17 13.52
C GLY A 200 -10.99 -15.32 14.74
N GLY A 201 -12.32 -15.32 14.54
CA GLY A 201 -13.30 -15.73 15.57
C GLY A 201 -14.38 -16.65 15.00
N GLN A 202 -15.21 -17.27 15.86
CA GLN A 202 -16.21 -18.33 15.52
C GLN A 202 -17.23 -18.00 14.39
N LYS A 203 -17.24 -16.78 13.83
CA LYS A 203 -18.01 -16.36 12.65
C LYS A 203 -17.20 -15.52 11.64
N GLY A 204 -15.88 -15.49 11.75
CA GLY A 204 -14.99 -14.68 10.90
C GLY A 204 -14.56 -15.44 9.65
N MET A 205 -15.07 -15.05 8.49
CA MET A 205 -14.52 -15.50 7.21
C MET A 205 -13.26 -14.68 6.87
N GLY A 206 -12.15 -15.38 6.65
CA GLY A 206 -10.99 -14.85 5.92
C GLY A 206 -9.70 -14.68 6.72
N LYS A 207 -8.58 -14.65 5.98
CA LYS A 207 -7.29 -14.12 6.43
C LYS A 207 -7.21 -12.66 5.96
N PRO A 208 -6.52 -11.76 6.68
CA PRO A 208 -6.32 -10.40 6.21
C PRO A 208 -5.64 -10.40 4.84
N LEU A 209 -5.98 -9.43 3.99
CA LEU A 209 -5.36 -9.31 2.68
C LEU A 209 -3.95 -8.76 2.83
N GLU A 210 -2.97 -9.66 2.64
CA GLU A 210 -1.56 -9.35 2.73
C GLU A 210 -0.96 -9.20 1.32
N VAL A 211 -0.27 -8.10 1.08
CA VAL A 211 0.52 -7.88 -0.14
C VAL A 211 1.99 -7.89 0.24
N THR A 212 2.71 -8.87 -0.29
CA THR A 212 4.14 -9.06 -0.02
C THR A 212 4.95 -8.88 -1.29
N THR A 213 6.09 -8.19 -1.21
CA THR A 213 7.03 -8.06 -2.32
C THR A 213 8.47 -8.14 -1.83
N SER A 214 9.33 -8.67 -2.69
CA SER A 214 10.78 -8.64 -2.54
C SER A 214 11.38 -7.69 -3.57
N ILE A 215 12.35 -6.86 -3.17
CA ILE A 215 12.95 -5.81 -3.99
C ILE A 215 14.46 -5.83 -3.80
N THR A 216 15.20 -5.77 -4.91
CA THR A 216 16.68 -5.71 -4.91
C THR A 216 17.15 -4.39 -5.51
N SER A 217 18.24 -3.83 -4.98
CA SER A 217 18.93 -2.69 -5.62
C SER A 217 20.05 -3.19 -6.52
N GLN A 218 20.08 -2.70 -7.76
CA GLN A 218 21.16 -3.02 -8.69
C GLN A 218 22.50 -2.40 -8.23
N PHE A 219 22.44 -1.24 -7.58
CA PHE A 219 23.63 -0.54 -7.09
C PHE A 219 24.20 -1.23 -5.87
N ILE A 220 23.37 -1.60 -4.88
CA ILE A 220 23.85 -2.37 -3.71
C ILE A 220 24.48 -3.68 -4.17
N ASN A 221 23.81 -4.40 -5.08
CA ASN A 221 24.33 -5.66 -5.60
C ASN A 221 25.67 -5.45 -6.32
N SER A 222 25.80 -4.40 -7.13
CA SER A 222 27.06 -4.06 -7.80
C SER A 222 28.16 -3.72 -6.79
N THR A 223 27.87 -2.87 -5.79
CA THR A 223 28.83 -2.48 -4.75
C THR A 223 29.34 -3.68 -3.96
N LEU A 224 28.45 -4.60 -3.57
CA LEU A 224 28.83 -5.77 -2.76
C LEU A 224 29.58 -6.83 -3.57
N ASN A 225 29.25 -7.03 -4.84
CA ASN A 225 29.91 -8.04 -5.68
C ASN A 225 31.19 -7.52 -6.35
N ASN A 226 31.29 -6.21 -6.58
CA ASN A 226 32.38 -5.59 -7.33
C ASN A 226 32.99 -4.40 -6.55
N LEU A 227 33.51 -4.67 -5.35
CA LEU A 227 34.06 -3.65 -4.42
C LEU A 227 35.09 -2.70 -5.05
N TYR A 228 35.83 -3.17 -6.05
CA TYR A 228 36.95 -2.46 -6.70
C TYR A 228 36.61 -1.90 -8.09
N TRP A 229 35.47 -2.26 -8.68
CA TRP A 229 35.21 -2.01 -10.11
C TRP A 229 34.68 -0.61 -10.42
N ASN A 230 34.16 0.12 -9.42
CA ASN A 230 33.70 1.49 -9.61
C ASN A 230 34.52 2.49 -8.79
N TYR A 231 35.11 3.47 -9.50
CA TYR A 231 35.64 4.73 -8.95
C TYR A 231 34.51 5.66 -8.48
N GLU A 232 33.49 5.13 -7.80
CA GLU A 232 32.51 5.95 -7.08
C GLU A 232 33.26 6.71 -5.98
N THR A 233 33.75 7.87 -6.39
CA THR A 233 34.14 8.96 -5.53
C THR A 233 32.86 9.51 -4.88
N GLY A 234 32.95 10.01 -3.66
CA GLY A 234 31.78 10.33 -2.84
C GLY A 234 30.67 11.10 -3.55
N HIS A 235 29.46 11.00 -3.05
CA HIS A 235 28.24 11.48 -3.68
C HIS A 235 27.97 12.96 -3.35
N GLN A 236 27.17 13.60 -4.21
CA GLN A 236 26.57 14.91 -3.96
C GLN A 236 25.13 14.74 -3.48
N LYS A 237 24.71 15.48 -2.45
CA LYS A 237 23.30 15.61 -2.06
C LYS A 237 22.55 16.61 -2.94
#